data_AF-A0A917SRX9-F1
#
_entry.id   AF-A0A917SRX9-F1
#
_cell.length_a   1.000
_cell.length_b   1.000
_cell.length_c   1.000
_cell.angle_alpha   90.00
_cell.angle_beta   90.00
_cell.angle_gamma   90.00
#
_symmetry.space_group_name_H-M   'P 1'
#
loop_
_entity.id
_entity.type
_entity.pdbx_description
1 polymer ?
#
loop_
_entity_poly.entity_id
_entity_poly.type
_entity_poly.pdbx_seq_one_letter_code
_entity_poly.pdbx_strand_id
1 'polypeptide(L)' 'MARLRLRWIGHTLYAEADIRVDPGLSVGQAHDVAHRAEAHLVSHLPRVAGVTIHTGPATG' A
#
# COMPACT_ATOMS: atom_id res chain seq x y z
N MET A 1 -12.55 4.80 -1.05
CA MET A 1 -11.59 5.52 -1.92
C MET A 1 -10.19 5.02 -1.63
N ALA A 2 -9.41 4.69 -2.65
CA ALA A 2 -7.98 4.40 -2.52
C ALA A 2 -7.18 5.70 -2.65
N ARG A 3 -6.06 5.82 -1.93
CA ARG A 3 -5.17 6.98 -1.98
C ARG A 3 -3.73 6.51 -2.08
N LEU A 4 -2.94 7.16 -2.93
CA LEU A 4 -1.50 6.99 -2.99
C LEU A 4 -0.85 8.34 -2.75
N ARG A 5 0.13 8.37 -1.85
CA ARG A 5 0.98 9.53 -1.58
C ARG A 5 2.41 9.13 -1.80
N LEU A 6 3.11 9.95 -2.56
CA LEU A 6 4.52 9.79 -2.85
C LEU A 6 5.26 11.03 -2.42
N ARG A 7 6.38 10.85 -1.74
CA ARG A 7 7.26 11.96 -1.35
C ARG A 7 8.69 11.64 -1.74
N TRP A 8 9.28 12.57 -2.45
CA TRP A 8 10.71 12.56 -2.71
C TRP A 8 11.46 13.25 -1.58
N ILE A 9 12.54 12.65 -1.10
CA ILE A 9 13.47 13.22 -0.13
C ILE A 9 14.88 12.99 -0.67
N GLY A 10 15.56 14.06 -1.08
CA GLY A 10 16.91 13.97 -1.66
C GLY A 10 16.93 13.26 -3.01
N HIS A 11 17.27 11.97 -3.04
CA HIS A 11 17.25 11.11 -4.24
C HIS A 11 16.42 9.84 -4.03
N THR A 12 15.59 9.82 -2.99
CA THR A 12 14.90 8.64 -2.50
C THR A 12 13.40 8.90 -2.47
N LEU A 13 12.62 7.91 -2.90
CA LEU A 13 11.17 7.94 -2.88
C LEU A 13 10.64 7.20 -1.66
N TYR A 14 9.59 7.75 -1.04
CA TYR A 14 8.80 7.11 0.00
C TYR A 14 7.34 7.07 -0.44
N ALA A 15 6.68 5.93 -0.23
CA ALA A 15 5.30 5.73 -0.61
C ALA A 15 4.41 5.38 0.59
N GLU A 16 3.21 5.94 0.61
CA GLU A 16 2.13 5.59 1.53
C GLU A 16 0.88 5.33 0.69
N ALA A 17 0.22 4.19 0.91
CA ALA A 17 -1.00 3.84 0.22
C ALA A 17 -2.11 3.44 1.20
N ASP A 18 -3.28 4.04 1.03
CA ASP A 18 -4.51 3.61 1.68
C ASP A 18 -5.30 2.73 0.69
N ILE A 19 -5.52 1.47 1.06
CA ILE A 19 -6.30 0.52 0.26
C ILE A 19 -7.55 0.09 1.02
N ARG A 20 -8.63 -0.11 0.25
CA ARG A 20 -9.89 -0.64 0.77
C ARG A 20 -10.05 -2.09 0.36
N VAL A 21 -10.29 -2.96 1.33
CA VAL A 21 -10.47 -4.41 1.13
C VAL A 21 -11.88 -4.83 1.52
N ASP A 22 -12.34 -5.95 0.98
CA ASP A 22 -13.65 -6.51 1.33
C ASP A 22 -13.72 -6.75 2.87
N PRO A 23 -14.76 -6.23 3.56
CA PRO A 23 -14.93 -6.41 5.00
C PRO A 23 -15.10 -7.88 5.44
N GLY A 24 -15.45 -8.79 4.53
CA GLY A 24 -15.54 -10.23 4.77
C GLY A 24 -14.19 -10.95 4.77
N LEU A 25 -13.08 -10.28 4.41
CA LEU A 25 -11.75 -10.89 4.51
C LEU A 25 -11.33 -11.05 5.97
N SER A 26 -10.73 -12.20 6.27
CA SER A 26 -9.95 -12.36 7.50
C SER A 26 -8.78 -11.38 7.54
N VAL A 27 -8.28 -11.09 8.75
CA VAL A 27 -7.10 -10.24 8.95
C VAL A 27 -5.88 -10.76 8.16
N GLY A 28 -5.70 -12.09 8.09
CA GLY A 28 -4.61 -12.70 7.30
C GLY A 28 -4.76 -12.45 5.80
N GLN A 29 -5.97 -12.60 5.26
CA GLN A 29 -6.22 -12.30 3.84
C GLN A 29 -6.05 -10.81 3.51
N ALA A 30 -6.47 -9.92 4.43
CA ALA A 30 -6.23 -8.49 4.29
C ALA A 30 -4.73 -8.15 4.32
N HIS A 31 -3.96 -8.83 5.20
CA HIS A 31 -2.51 -8.73 5.23
C HIS A 31 -1.88 -9.19 3.91
N ASP A 32 -2.32 -10.31 3.33
CA ASP A 32 -1.81 -10.79 2.05
C ASP A 32 -2.07 -9.80 0.91
N VAL A 33 -3.24 -9.14 0.91
CA VAL A 33 -3.54 -8.08 -0.06
C VAL A 33 -2.58 -6.90 0.13
N ALA A 34 -2.35 -6.48 1.37
CA ALA A 34 -1.42 -5.39 1.69
C ALA A 34 0.01 -5.72 1.23
N HIS A 35 0.48 -6.93 1.54
CA HIS A 35 1.83 -7.37 1.19
C HIS A 35 2.03 -7.48 -0.32
N ARG A 36 1.03 -7.97 -1.07
CA ARG A 36 1.09 -7.96 -2.54
C ARG A 36 1.13 -6.54 -3.11
N ALA A 37 0.36 -5.62 -2.55
CA ALA A 37 0.38 -4.22 -2.97
C ALA A 37 1.73 -3.55 -2.68
N GLU A 38 2.31 -3.79 -1.51
CA GLU A 38 3.66 -3.36 -1.15
C GLU A 38 4.70 -3.88 -2.15
N ALA A 39 4.75 -5.19 -2.38
CA ALA A 39 5.70 -5.81 -3.30
C ALA A 39 5.55 -5.26 -4.74
N HIS A 40 4.32 -5.00 -5.18
CA HIS A 40 4.07 -4.38 -6.47
C HIS A 40 4.63 -2.95 -6.53
N LEU A 41 4.43 -2.13 -5.50
CA LEU A 41 4.96 -0.77 -5.45
C LEU A 41 6.50 -0.77 -5.37
N VAL A 42 7.09 -1.65 -4.57
CA VAL A 42 8.55 -1.80 -4.45
C VAL A 42 9.19 -2.18 -5.78
N SER A 43 8.58 -3.08 -6.54
CA SER A 43 9.12 -3.55 -7.83
C SER A 43 8.98 -2.54 -8.97
N HIS A 44 8.01 -1.61 -8.89
CA HIS A 44 7.70 -0.69 -10.00
C HIS A 44 8.14 0.76 -9.73
N LEU A 45 8.33 1.15 -8.46
CA LEU A 45 8.74 2.51 -8.12
C LEU A 45 10.27 2.63 -8.08
N PRO A 46 10.88 3.49 -8.89
CA PRO A 46 12.33 3.66 -8.87
C PRO A 46 12.78 4.32 -7.56
N ARG A 47 13.89 3.83 -6.99
CA ARG A 47 14.57 4.41 -5.81
C ARG A 47 13.65 4.53 -4.58
N VAL A 48 12.65 3.65 -4.46
CA VAL A 48 11.79 3.59 -3.28
C VAL A 48 12.55 2.97 -2.12
N ALA A 49 12.63 3.68 -0.99
CA ALA A 49 13.26 3.16 0.23
C ALA A 49 12.27 2.41 1.13
N GLY A 50 10.97 2.65 0.97
CA GLY A 50 9.94 1.98 1.75
C GLY A 50 8.55 2.36 1.28
N VAL A 51 7.61 1.43 1.49
CA VAL A 51 6.20 1.56 1.18
C VAL A 51 5.39 1.19 2.43
N THR A 52 4.54 2.10 2.89
CA THR A 52 3.60 1.80 3.98
C THR A 52 2.21 1.59 3.41
N ILE A 53 1.58 0.47 3.75
CA ILE A 53 0.21 0.16 3.34
C ILE A 53 -0.73 0.23 4.53
N HIS A 54 -1.77 1.06 4.43
CA HIS A 54 -2.87 1.09 5.36
C HIS A 54 -4.08 0.39 4.75
N THR A 55 -4.57 -0.64 5.43
CA THR A 55 -5.78 -1.38 5.02
C THR A 55 -6.97 -0.97 5.85
N GLY A 56 -8.08 -0.65 5.19
CA GLY A 56 -9.39 -0.49 5.83
C GLY A 56 -10.49 -1.22 5.06
N PRO A 57 -11.65 -1.48 5.67
CA PRO A 57 -12.77 -2.07 4.96
C PRO A 57 -13.30 -1.12 3.89
N ALA A 58 -13.67 -1.66 2.73
CA ALA A 58 -14.52 -0.97 1.79
C ALA A 58 -15.89 -0.76 2.46
N THR A 59 -16.29 0.51 2.64
CA THR A 59 -17.70 0.80 2.90
C THR A 59 -18.46 0.46 1.61
N GLY A 60 -19.44 -0.44 1.72
CA GLY A 60 -20.37 -0.75 0.63
C GLY A 60 -21.17 0.46 0.18
#